data_AF-T0LM85-F1
#
_entry.id   AF-T0LM85-F1
#
_cell.length_a   1.000
_cell.length_b   1.000
_cell.length_c   1.000
_cell.angle_alpha   90.00
_cell.angle_beta   90.00
_cell.angle_gamma   90.00
#
_symmetry.space_group_name_H-M   'P 1'
#
loop_
_entity.id
_entity.type
_entity.pdbx_description
1 polymer ?
#
loop_
_entity_poly.entity_id
_entity_poly.type
_entity_poly.pdbx_seq_one_letter_code
_entity_poly.pdbx_strand_id
1 'polypeptide(L)'
;MTVIKREELVTALNVIFKPSGMNQKEIEELADYVLSFFGFEDTLVDNILSQQDRDVFYTLEETGILSTSSEDITLMKGKTWRIHYWHINEMKIKNILSTQKEGEENIYDRIFREELK
;
A
#
# COMPACT_ATOMS: atom_id res chain seq x y z
N MET A 1 -15.07 1.22 -6.55
CA MET A 1 -13.83 1.76 -7.16
C MET A 1 -13.38 2.89 -6.28
N THR A 2 -12.40 2.60 -5.44
CA THR A 2 -11.73 3.62 -4.65
C THR A 2 -10.41 3.89 -5.35
N VAL A 3 -10.03 5.16 -5.43
CA VAL A 3 -8.80 5.58 -6.11
C VAL A 3 -7.80 5.92 -5.01
N ILE A 4 -6.64 5.25 -5.04
CA ILE A 4 -5.55 5.56 -4.11
C ILE A 4 -4.84 6.81 -4.61
N LYS A 5 -4.72 7.81 -3.73
CA LYS A 5 -3.94 9.00 -4.05
C LYS A 5 -2.46 8.71 -3.84
N ARG A 6 -1.63 9.23 -4.74
CA ARG A 6 -0.17 9.17 -4.62
C ARG A 6 0.33 9.59 -3.24
N GLU A 7 -0.18 10.71 -2.73
CA GLU A 7 0.20 11.27 -1.43
C GLU A 7 -0.09 10.32 -0.26
N GLU A 8 -1.21 9.59 -0.33
CA GLU A 8 -1.64 8.63 0.68
C GLU A 8 -0.69 7.42 0.71
N LEU A 9 -0.31 6.92 -0.46
CA LEU A 9 0.65 5.81 -0.58
C LEU A 9 2.05 6.22 -0.12
N VAL A 10 2.55 7.37 -0.55
CA VAL A 10 3.87 7.90 -0.12
C VAL A 10 3.92 8.03 1.41
N THR A 11 2.87 8.57 2.02
CA THR A 11 2.81 8.74 3.47
C THR A 11 2.82 7.39 4.18
N ALA A 12 2.01 6.43 3.70
CA ALA A 12 1.98 5.09 4.29
C ALA A 12 3.33 4.36 4.18
N LEU A 13 3.97 4.42 3.00
CA LEU A 13 5.30 3.85 2.78
C LEU A 13 6.35 4.53 3.67
N ASN A 14 6.29 5.85 3.83
CA ASN A 14 7.21 6.56 4.70
C ASN A 14 7.11 6.06 6.15
N VAL A 15 5.89 5.89 6.68
CA VAL A 15 5.70 5.35 8.03
C VAL A 15 6.28 3.94 8.18
N ILE A 16 6.12 3.09 7.16
CA ILE A 16 6.57 1.71 7.18
C ILE A 16 8.09 1.59 7.04
N PHE A 17 8.69 2.35 6.13
CA PHE A 17 10.11 2.23 5.77
C PHE A 17 11.04 3.21 6.51
N LYS A 18 10.50 4.13 7.31
CA LYS A 18 11.29 5.01 8.19
C LYS A 18 12.23 4.24 9.16
N PRO A 19 11.84 3.11 9.78
CA PRO A 19 12.76 2.29 10.57
C PRO A 19 13.89 1.67 9.75
N SER A 20 13.67 1.41 8.46
CA SER A 20 14.66 0.83 7.55
C SER A 20 15.70 1.84 7.07
N GLY A 21 15.54 3.14 7.39
CA GLY A 21 16.48 4.20 7.01
C GLY A 21 16.40 4.64 5.56
N MET A 22 15.31 4.30 4.86
CA MET A 22 15.09 4.67 3.45
C MET A 22 14.89 6.18 3.32
N ASN A 23 15.48 6.78 2.29
CA ASN A 23 15.39 8.23 2.10
C ASN A 23 14.03 8.60 1.49
N GLN A 24 13.56 9.83 1.75
CA GLN A 24 12.25 10.31 1.29
C GLN A 24 12.10 10.21 -0.24
N LYS A 25 13.17 10.51 -0.99
CA LYS A 25 13.19 10.41 -2.46
C LYS A 25 13.01 8.97 -2.95
N GLU A 26 13.63 8.00 -2.28
CA GLU A 26 13.52 6.58 -2.64
C GLU A 26 12.11 6.06 -2.38
N ILE A 27 11.47 6.53 -1.30
CA ILE A 27 10.07 6.21 -0.98
C ILE A 27 9.12 6.78 -2.05
N GLU A 28 9.36 8.01 -2.49
CA GLU A 28 8.56 8.61 -3.57
C GLU A 28 8.74 7.87 -4.90
N GLU A 29 9.98 7.51 -5.25
CA GLU A 29 10.28 6.71 -6.44
C GLU A 29 9.62 5.33 -6.36
N LEU A 30 9.63 4.68 -5.19
CA LEU A 30 8.94 3.41 -4.97
C LEU A 30 7.41 3.56 -5.10
N ALA A 31 6.84 4.61 -4.54
CA ALA A 31 5.40 4.87 -4.65
C ALA A 31 4.99 5.08 -6.12
N ASP A 32 5.74 5.89 -6.86
CA ASP A 32 5.51 6.12 -8.29
C ASP A 32 5.69 4.84 -9.10
N TYR A 33 6.68 4.03 -8.73
CA TYR A 33 6.92 2.73 -9.35
C TYR A 33 5.72 1.80 -9.19
N VAL A 34 5.22 1.62 -7.96
CA VAL A 34 4.05 0.77 -7.68
C VAL A 34 2.81 1.29 -8.41
N LEU A 35 2.56 2.60 -8.35
CA LEU A 35 1.41 3.21 -9.02
C LEU A 35 1.46 3.08 -10.54
N SER A 36 2.65 2.96 -11.13
CA SER A 36 2.78 2.74 -12.58
C SER A 36 2.19 1.39 -13.04
N PHE A 37 2.17 0.38 -12.16
CA PHE A 37 1.56 -0.92 -12.46
C PHE A 37 0.05 -0.92 -12.26
N PHE A 38 -0.42 -0.38 -11.13
CA PHE A 38 -1.83 -0.39 -10.76
C PHE A 38 -2.64 0.67 -11.52
N GLY A 39 -2.05 1.82 -11.82
CA GLY A 39 -2.73 2.93 -12.49
C GLY A 39 -3.96 3.39 -11.69
N PHE A 40 -5.15 3.14 -12.22
CA PHE A 40 -6.44 3.43 -11.57
C PHE A 40 -7.14 2.19 -11.00
N GLU A 41 -6.58 1.01 -11.21
CA GLU A 41 -7.11 -0.25 -10.73
C GLU A 41 -6.55 -0.58 -9.34
N ASP A 42 -7.30 -1.38 -8.57
CA ASP A 42 -6.87 -1.89 -7.27
C ASP A 42 -6.22 -3.28 -7.38
N THR A 43 -6.30 -3.90 -8.56
CA THR A 43 -5.89 -5.27 -8.81
C THR A 43 -4.95 -5.36 -10.01
N LEU A 44 -3.90 -6.19 -9.90
CA LEU A 44 -2.94 -6.46 -10.96
C LEU A 44 -2.73 -7.96 -11.14
N VAL A 45 -2.66 -8.44 -12.39
CA VAL A 45 -2.31 -9.84 -12.69
C VAL A 45 -0.80 -10.03 -12.58
N ASP A 46 -0.36 -11.05 -11.83
CA ASP A 46 1.06 -11.31 -11.58
C ASP A 46 1.90 -11.46 -12.86
N ASN A 47 1.31 -12.02 -13.92
CA ASN A 47 1.99 -12.28 -15.19
C ASN A 47 2.52 -11.02 -15.91
N ILE A 48 2.10 -9.83 -15.52
CA ILE A 48 2.57 -8.56 -16.08
C ILE A 48 3.94 -8.17 -15.49
N LEU A 49 4.26 -8.67 -14.30
CA LEU A 49 5.45 -8.31 -13.55
C LEU A 49 6.69 -9.03 -14.10
N SER A 50 7.82 -8.31 -14.17
CA SER A 50 9.12 -8.95 -14.36
C SER A 50 9.55 -9.65 -13.08
N GLN A 51 10.58 -10.50 -13.17
CA GLN A 51 11.11 -11.20 -12.00
C GLN A 51 11.57 -10.24 -10.90
N GLN A 52 12.18 -9.11 -11.26
CA GLN A 52 12.65 -8.09 -10.31
C GLN A 52 11.49 -7.36 -9.65
N ASP A 53 10.40 -7.12 -10.39
CA ASP A 53 9.22 -6.43 -9.87
C ASP A 53 8.49 -7.28 -8.84
N ARG A 54 8.44 -8.60 -9.06
CA ARG A 54 7.89 -9.53 -8.08
C ARG A 54 8.60 -9.46 -6.74
N ASP A 55 9.92 -9.35 -6.73
CA ASP A 55 10.69 -9.24 -5.48
C ASP A 55 10.30 -7.99 -4.68
N VAL A 56 10.04 -6.87 -5.38
CA VAL A 56 9.51 -5.65 -4.76
C VAL A 56 8.09 -5.85 -4.24
N PHE A 57 7.22 -6.53 -5.01
CA PHE A 57 5.84 -6.78 -4.62
C PHE A 57 5.73 -7.72 -3.42
N TYR A 58 6.58 -8.75 -3.32
CA TYR A 58 6.68 -9.58 -2.11
C TYR A 58 7.12 -8.78 -0.89
N THR A 59 8.09 -7.87 -1.07
CA THR A 59 8.51 -6.96 0.02
C THR A 59 7.32 -6.10 0.49
N LEU A 60 6.52 -5.57 -0.45
CA LEU A 60 5.34 -4.77 -0.12
C LEU A 60 4.19 -5.59 0.48
N GLU A 61 4.09 -6.87 0.11
CA GLU A 61 3.14 -7.81 0.72
C GLU A 61 3.47 -8.05 2.20
N GLU A 62 4.74 -8.23 2.55
CA GLU A 62 5.18 -8.40 3.95
C GLU A 62 4.81 -7.20 4.82
N THR A 63 4.83 -5.98 4.24
CA THR A 63 4.38 -4.77 4.95
C THR A 63 2.86 -4.67 5.10
N GLY A 64 2.11 -5.47 4.34
CA GLY A 64 0.65 -5.47 4.28
C GLY A 64 0.05 -4.37 3.40
N ILE A 65 0.87 -3.64 2.64
CA ILE A 65 0.41 -2.66 1.64
C ILE A 65 -0.20 -3.39 0.43
N LEU A 66 0.39 -4.50 0.03
CA LEU A 66 -0.16 -5.40 -0.99
C LEU A 66 -0.65 -6.70 -0.35
N SER A 67 -1.52 -7.40 -1.06
CA SER A 67 -2.01 -8.73 -0.71
C SER A 67 -2.14 -9.58 -1.95
N THR A 68 -1.88 -10.88 -1.84
CA THR A 68 -2.05 -11.83 -2.95
C THR A 68 -3.38 -12.58 -2.86
N SER A 69 -3.97 -12.88 -4.02
CA SER A 69 -5.04 -13.88 -4.13
C SER A 69 -4.81 -14.78 -5.34
N SER A 70 -5.44 -15.96 -5.35
CA SER A 70 -5.38 -16.88 -6.48
C SER A 70 -6.75 -17.42 -6.83
N GLU A 71 -7.05 -17.50 -8.13
CA GLU A 71 -8.29 -18.04 -8.65
C GLU A 71 -8.00 -19.27 -9.52
N ASP A 72 -8.67 -20.39 -9.23
CA ASP A 72 -8.57 -21.63 -9.98
C ASP A 72 -9.75 -21.75 -10.95
N ILE A 73 -9.48 -21.63 -12.25
CA ILE A 73 -10.48 -21.76 -13.31
C ILE A 73 -10.36 -23.16 -13.93
N THR A 74 -11.47 -23.88 -14.05
CA THR A 74 -11.51 -25.17 -14.73
C THR A 74 -11.83 -24.97 -16.21
N LEU A 75 -10.89 -25.27 -17.10
CA LEU A 75 -11.12 -25.25 -18.54
C LEU A 75 -12.02 -26.43 -18.94
N MET A 76 -12.68 -26.31 -20.10
CA MET A 76 -13.65 -27.29 -20.65
C MET A 76 -13.14 -28.74 -20.83
N LYS A 77 -11.87 -29.03 -20.53
CA LYS A 77 -11.24 -30.35 -20.60
C LYS A 77 -10.64 -30.83 -19.25
N GLY A 78 -11.06 -30.25 -18.13
CA GLY A 78 -10.59 -30.66 -16.78
C GLY A 78 -9.17 -30.19 -16.43
N LYS A 79 -8.53 -29.37 -17.27
CA LYS A 79 -7.30 -28.66 -16.90
C LYS A 79 -7.66 -27.48 -16.01
N THR A 80 -6.99 -27.36 -14.87
CA THR A 80 -7.08 -26.19 -14.01
C THR A 80 -6.05 -25.17 -14.44
N TRP A 81 -6.46 -23.90 -14.53
CA TRP A 81 -5.58 -22.76 -14.68
C TRP A 81 -5.68 -21.95 -13.38
N ARG A 82 -4.54 -21.70 -12.73
CA ARG A 82 -4.43 -20.80 -11.58
C ARG A 82 -3.96 -19.42 -12.02
N ILE A 83 -4.72 -18.38 -11.69
CA ILE A 83 -4.33 -16.98 -11.93
C ILE A 83 -3.99 -16.36 -10.58
N HIS A 84 -2.85 -15.67 -10.49
CA HIS A 84 -2.43 -14.93 -9.31
C HIS A 84 -2.69 -13.44 -9.50
N TYR A 85 -3.23 -12.82 -8.46
CA TYR A 85 -3.56 -11.40 -8.43
C TYR A 85 -2.87 -10.73 -7.25
N TRP A 86 -2.44 -9.51 -7.50
CA TRP A 86 -1.97 -8.56 -6.51
C TRP A 86 -3.06 -7.54 -6.25
N HIS A 87 -3.36 -7.28 -5.00
CA HIS A 87 -4.37 -6.32 -4.56
C HIS A 87 -3.74 -5.30 -3.64
N ILE A 88 -4.03 -4.03 -3.87
CA ILE A 88 -3.61 -2.97 -2.97
C ILE A 88 -4.55 -2.85 -1.78
N ASN A 89 -4.00 -2.86 -0.56
CA ASN A 89 -4.78 -2.85 0.66
C ASN A 89 -5.08 -1.42 1.12
N GLU A 90 -6.15 -0.86 0.58
CA GLU A 90 -6.59 0.49 0.94
C GLU A 90 -6.94 0.67 2.41
N MET A 91 -7.52 -0.36 3.03
CA MET A 91 -7.89 -0.29 4.44
C MET A 91 -6.64 -0.13 5.31
N LYS A 92 -5.57 -0.87 4.99
CA LYS A 92 -4.29 -0.73 5.69
C LYS A 92 -3.70 0.68 5.53
N ILE A 93 -3.68 1.19 4.29
CA ILE A 93 -3.19 2.55 4.00
C ILE A 93 -3.98 3.60 4.79
N LYS A 94 -5.32 3.54 4.75
CA LYS A 94 -6.20 4.46 5.48
C LYS A 94 -6.00 4.38 7.00
N ASN A 95 -5.85 3.18 7.55
CA ASN A 95 -5.60 2.99 8.98
C ASN A 95 -4.27 3.61 9.41
N ILE A 96 -3.21 3.47 8.60
CA ILE A 96 -1.91 4.10 8.87
C ILE A 96 -2.05 5.64 8.85
N LEU A 97 -2.80 6.17 7.88
CA LEU A 97 -3.05 7.60 7.76
C LEU A 97 -3.88 8.16 8.93
N SER A 98 -4.89 7.43 9.41
CA SER A 98 -5.69 7.86 10.57
C SER A 98 -4.85 7.87 11.85
N THR A 99 -3.99 6.87 12.06
CA THR A 99 -3.09 6.83 13.23
C THR A 99 -2.09 7.99 13.23
N GLN A 100 -1.64 8.46 12.06
CA GLN A 100 -0.81 9.68 11.97
C GLN A 100 -1.60 10.94 12.36
N LYS A 101 -2.84 11.09 11.89
CA LYS A 101 -3.69 12.25 12.21
C LYS A 101 -4.03 12.34 13.71
N GLU A 102 -4.30 11.21 14.36
CA GLU A 102 -4.51 11.16 15.82
C GLU A 102 -3.24 11.51 16.61
N GLY A 103 -2.05 11.33 16.03
CA GLY A 103 -0.78 11.76 16.64
C GLY A 103 -0.54 13.27 16.61
N GLU A 104 -1.18 13.99 15.67
CA GLU A 104 -1.11 15.45 15.55
C GLU A 104 -2.28 16.16 16.30
N GLU A 105 -3.42 15.49 16.47
CA GLU A 105 -4.51 15.97 17.33
C GLU A 105 -4.20 15.73 18.83
N ASN A 106 -3.58 16.74 19.47
CA ASN A 106 -3.97 17.31 20.78
C ASN A 106 -2.93 18.33 21.32
N ILE A 107 -2.10 18.98 20.49
CA ILE A 107 -1.28 20.10 21.00
C ILE A 107 -2.17 21.32 21.29
N TYR A 108 -3.06 21.67 20.37
CA TYR A 108 -3.99 22.79 20.54
C TYR A 108 -5.03 22.54 21.65
N ASP A 109 -5.55 21.31 21.76
CA ASP A 109 -6.47 20.88 22.82
C ASP A 109 -5.82 20.83 24.22
N ARG A 110 -4.49 20.73 24.30
CA ARG A 110 -3.73 20.83 25.55
C ARG A 110 -3.57 22.28 25.98
N ILE A 111 -3.18 23.16 25.05
CA ILE A 111 -3.01 24.60 25.32
C ILE A 111 -4.34 25.21 25.79
N PHE A 112 -5.46 24.89 25.12
CA PHE A 112 -6.78 25.39 25.49
C PHE A 112 -7.28 24.87 26.86
N ARG A 113 -6.76 23.73 27.33
CA ARG A 113 -7.08 23.17 28.66
C ARG A 113 -6.21 23.73 29.79
N GLU A 114 -5.02 24.25 29.48
CA GLU A 114 -4.13 24.88 30.48
C GLU A 114 -4.51 26.34 30.77
N GLU A 115 -5.08 27.09 29.82
CA GLU A 115 -5.51 28.48 30.04
C GLU A 115 -6.83 28.65 30.81
N LEU A 116 -7.52 27.55 31.15
CA LEU A 116 -8.77 27.54 31.92
C LEU A 116 -8.57 27.17 33.41
N LYS A 117 -7.33 27.11 33.90
CA LYS A 117 -7.00 26.85 35.31
C LYS A 117 -6.41 28.06 36.02
#